data_AF-A0A179S4R8-F1
#
_entry.id   AF-A0A179S4R8-F1
#
_cell.length_a   1.000
_cell.length_b   1.000
_cell.length_c   1.000
_cell.angle_alpha   90.00
_cell.angle_beta   90.00
_cell.angle_gamma   90.00
#
_symmetry.space_group_name_H-M   'P 1'
#
loop_
_entity.id
_entity.type
_entity.pdbx_description
1 polymer ?
#
loop_
_entity_poly.entity_id
_entity_poly.type
_entity_poly.pdbx_seq_one_letter_code
_entity_poly.pdbx_strand_id
1 'polypeptide(L)' 'MRSGFGCESCGSPAVRLPADLNDDAMIECDGCGCTLMAWGAFKRRVEAQETAERHEPAERRAIRARAQPVR' A
#
# COMPACT_ATOMS: atom_id res chain seq x y z
N MET A 1 3.27 -9.56 2.92
CA MET A 1 3.57 -8.11 2.76
C MET A 1 2.93 -7.33 3.90
N ARG A 2 3.65 -6.38 4.51
CA ARG A 2 3.15 -5.58 5.67
C ARG A 2 2.40 -4.30 5.30
N SER A 3 2.39 -3.90 4.03
CA SER A 3 1.84 -2.62 3.56
C SER A 3 0.35 -2.68 3.17
N GLY A 4 -0.28 -3.86 3.10
CA GLY A 4 -1.71 -3.98 2.85
C GLY A 4 -2.20 -3.49 1.47
N PHE A 5 -1.30 -3.32 0.50
CA PHE A 5 -1.59 -2.95 -0.91
C PHE A 5 -1.32 -4.08 -1.91
N GLY A 6 -0.78 -5.21 -1.46
CA GLY A 6 -0.50 -6.35 -2.34
C GLY A 6 -1.77 -7.07 -2.76
N CYS A 7 -1.70 -7.79 -3.87
CA CYS A 7 -2.80 -8.64 -4.33
C CYS A 7 -2.99 -9.83 -3.39
N GLU A 8 -4.21 -10.01 -2.87
CA GLU A 8 -4.54 -11.14 -1.98
C GLU A 8 -4.66 -12.47 -2.73
N SER A 9 -4.86 -12.43 -4.05
CA SER A 9 -5.01 -13.63 -4.88
C SER A 9 -3.67 -14.30 -5.21
N CYS A 10 -2.67 -13.53 -5.67
CA CYS A 10 -1.37 -14.08 -6.09
C CYS A 10 -0.20 -13.69 -5.18
N GLY A 11 -0.44 -12.84 -4.18
CA GLY A 11 0.59 -12.36 -3.27
C GLY A 11 1.55 -11.32 -3.87
N SER A 12 1.37 -10.90 -5.13
CA SER A 12 2.23 -9.90 -5.76
C SER A 12 2.14 -8.55 -5.04
N PRO A 13 3.27 -7.87 -4.78
CA PRO A 13 3.27 -6.53 -4.20
C PRO A 13 3.06 -5.43 -5.25
N ALA A 14 3.14 -5.78 -6.53
CA ALA A 14 3.16 -4.82 -7.63
C ALA A 14 1.76 -4.56 -8.18
N VAL A 15 1.50 -3.28 -8.47
CA VAL A 15 0.26 -2.81 -9.09
C VAL A 15 0.56 -2.14 -10.41
N ARG A 16 -0.33 -2.31 -11.38
CA ARG A 16 -0.32 -1.61 -12.66
C ARG A 16 -1.27 -0.42 -12.58
N LEU A 17 -0.75 0.77 -12.85
CA LEU A 17 -1.55 1.99 -12.89
C LEU A 17 -2.30 2.08 -14.23
N PRO A 18 -3.53 2.62 -14.22
CA PRO A 18 -4.25 2.90 -15.46
C PRO A 18 -3.54 3.99 -16.26
N ALA A 19 -3.71 3.95 -17.59
CA ALA A 19 -3.14 4.97 -18.49
C ALA A 19 -3.71 6.38 -18.17
N ASP A 20 -5.00 6.44 -17.86
CA ASP A 20 -5.69 7.66 -17.45
C ASP A 20 -5.93 7.66 -15.94
N LEU A 21 -5.31 8.60 -15.21
CA LEU A 21 -5.36 8.68 -13.75
C LEU A 21 -6.59 9.45 -13.22
N ASN A 22 -7.79 9.06 -13.66
CA ASN A 22 -9.05 9.55 -13.10
C ASN A 22 -9.50 8.68 -11.90
N ASP A 23 -10.37 9.20 -11.03
CA ASP A 23 -10.72 8.51 -9.76
C ASP A 23 -11.42 7.15 -9.94
N ASP A 24 -12.11 6.95 -11.05
CA ASP A 24 -12.83 5.72 -11.38
C ASP A 24 -11.96 4.69 -12.13
N ALA A 25 -10.76 5.09 -12.58
CA ALA A 25 -9.87 4.23 -13.33
C ALA A 25 -9.37 3.07 -12.47
N MET A 26 -9.37 1.86 -13.03
CA MET A 26 -9.06 0.66 -12.28
C MET A 26 -7.56 0.40 -12.19
N ILE A 27 -7.09 0.07 -10.99
CA ILE A 27 -5.76 -0.47 -10.73
C ILE A 27 -5.84 -1.99 -10.79
N GLU A 28 -4.84 -2.59 -11.43
CA GLU A 28 -4.73 -4.04 -11.58
C GLU A 28 -3.50 -4.57 -10.85
N CYS A 29 -3.52 -5.85 -10.52
CA CYS A 29 -2.32 -6.55 -10.08
C CYS A 29 -1.38 -6.75 -11.27
N ASP A 30 -0.12 -6.34 -11.14
CA ASP A 30 0.88 -6.57 -12.20
C ASP A 30 1.27 -8.06 -12.34
N GLY A 31 1.01 -8.87 -11.30
CA GLY A 31 1.31 -10.30 -11.31
C GLY A 31 0.23 -11.17 -11.98
N CYS A 32 -1.04 -11.00 -11.61
CA CYS A 32 -2.14 -11.84 -12.11
C CYS A 32 -3.18 -11.11 -12.97
N GLY A 33 -3.08 -9.79 -13.11
CA GLY A 33 -4.03 -8.98 -13.89
C GLY A 33 -5.39 -8.77 -13.25
N CYS A 34 -5.66 -9.36 -12.08
CA CYS A 34 -6.94 -9.13 -11.39
C CYS A 34 -7.08 -7.66 -10.98
N THR A 35 -8.29 -7.14 -11.11
CA THR A 35 -8.65 -5.81 -10.63
C THR A 35 -8.55 -5.74 -9.11
N LEU A 36 -7.89 -4.69 -8.59
CA LEU A 36 -7.70 -4.48 -7.16
C LEU A 36 -8.69 -3.45 -6.60
N MET A 37 -8.69 -2.23 -7.14
CA MET A 37 -9.58 -1.14 -6.74
C MET A 37 -9.52 0.02 -7.73
N ALA A 38 -10.41 1.01 -7.59
CA ALA A 38 -10.34 2.27 -8.32
C ALA A 38 -9.19 3.17 -7.82
N TRP A 39 -8.63 4.00 -8.70
CA TRP A 39 -7.53 4.91 -8.41
C TRP A 39 -7.84 5.89 -7.26
N GLY A 40 -9.08 6.40 -7.20
CA GLY A 40 -9.51 7.27 -6.10
C GLY A 40 -9.60 6.56 -4.75
N ALA A 41 -9.87 5.25 -4.72
CA ALA A 41 -9.81 4.47 -3.49
C ALA A 41 -8.35 4.23 -3.06
N PHE A 42 -7.45 4.00 -4.02
CA PHE A 42 -6.03 3.82 -3.77
C PHE A 42 -5.39 5.07 -3.15
N LYS A 43 -5.61 6.26 -3.74
CA LYS A 43 -5.11 7.54 -3.20
C LYS A 43 -5.51 7.75 -1.75
N ARG A 44 -6.81 7.61 -1.44
CA ARG A 44 -7.34 7.74 -0.07
C ARG A 44 -6.72 6.76 0.91
N ARG A 45 -6.44 5.53 0.47
CA ARG A 45 -5.79 4.51 1.32
C ARG A 45 -4.33 4.86 1.59
N VAL A 46 -3.60 5.37 0.60
CA VAL A 46 -2.24 5.91 0.79
C VAL A 46 -2.25 7.07 1.77
N GLU A 47 -3.14 8.06 1.58
CA GLU A 47 -3.28 9.22 2.47
C GLU A 47 -3.60 8.82 3.92
N ALA A 48 -4.47 7.82 4.10
CA ALA A 48 -4.80 7.28 5.42
C ALA A 48 -3.61 6.59 6.08
N GLN A 49 -2.77 5.86 5.33
CA GLN A 49 -1.56 5.25 5.86
C GLN A 49 -0.52 6.30 6.25
N GLU A 50 -0.24 7.28 5.39
CA GLU A 50 0.71 8.37 5.70
C GLU A 50 0.29 9.13 6.97
N THR A 51 -1.03 9.34 7.14
CA THR A 51 -1.58 9.97 8.35
C THR A 51 -1.44 9.07 9.58
N ALA A 52 -1.68 7.76 9.45
CA ALA A 52 -1.50 6.81 10.53
C ALA A 52 -0.03 6.68 10.96
N GLU A 53 0.91 6.65 10.01
CA GLU A 53 2.35 6.62 10.28
C GLU A 53 2.82 7.90 10.97
N ARG A 54 2.25 9.06 10.61
CA ARG A 54 2.50 10.32 11.30
C ARG A 54 1.95 10.35 12.74
N HIS A 55 0.88 9.60 13.01
CA HIS A 55 0.25 9.49 14.32
C HIS A 55 0.80 8.34 15.19
N GLU A 56 1.75 7.54 14.71
CA GLU A 56 2.38 6.54 15.57
C GLU A 56 3.12 7.25 16.71
N PRO A 57 2.78 7.01 17.99
CA PRO A 57 3.48 7.63 19.10
C PRO A 57 4.96 7.24 19.02
N ALA A 58 5.84 8.22 19.22
CA ALA A 58 7.29 8.11 19.04
C ALA A 58 7.91 6.85 19.68
N GLU A 59 7.28 6.34 20.73
CA GLU A 59 7.65 5.12 21.45
C GLU A 59 7.53 3.84 20.59
N ARG A 60 6.48 3.67 19.78
CA ARG A 60 6.34 2.51 18.87
C ARG A 60 7.35 2.55 17.72
N ARG A 61 7.70 3.77 17.25
CA ARG A 61 8.74 3.98 16.24
C ARG A 61 10.14 3.62 16.77
N ALA A 62 10.43 3.95 18.04
CA ALA A 62 11.68 3.57 18.70
C ALA A 62 11.81 2.05 18.89
N ILE A 63 10.72 1.36 19.24
CA ILE A 63 10.70 -0.11 19.38
C ILE A 63 10.91 -0.80 18.02
N ARG A 64 10.25 -0.32 16.95
CA ARG A 64 10.44 -0.82 15.57
C ARG A 64 11.86 -0.58 15.03
N ALA A 65 12.46 0.57 15.35
CA ALA A 65 13.84 0.88 14.97
C ALA A 65 14.85 -0.01 15.71
N ARG A 66 14.61 -0.31 16.98
CA ARG A 66 15.46 -1.20 17.80
C ARG A 66 15.32 -2.68 17.45
N ALA A 67 14.20 -3.08 16.86
CA ALA A 67 13.91 -4.47 16.49
C ALA A 67 14.44 -4.87 15.09
N GLN A 68 15.10 -3.97 14.34
CA GLN A 68 15.82 -4.36 13.12
C GLN A 68 17.25 -4.78 13.50
N PRO A 69 17.59 -6.08 13.54
CA PRO A 69 18.98 -6.49 13.69
C PRO A 69 19.74 -6.09 12.42
N VAL A 70 20.79 -5.30 12.61
CA VAL A 70 21.82 -5.09 11.57
C VAL A 70 22.39 -6.47 11.24
N ARG A 71 22.32 -6.87 9.96
CA ARG A 71 23.09 -8.02 9.46
C ARG A 71 24.45 -7.53 9.00
#